data_AF-A0A6B3NZU6-F1
#
_entry.id   AF-A0A6B3NZU6-F1
#
_cell.length_a   1.000
_cell.length_b   1.000
_cell.length_c   1.000
_cell.angle_alpha   90.00
_cell.angle_beta   90.00
_cell.angle_gamma   90.00
#
_symmetry.space_group_name_H-M   'P 1'
#
loop_
_entity.id
_entity.type
_entity.pdbx_description
1 polymer ?
#
loop_
_entity_poly.entity_id
_entity_poly.type
_entity_poly.pdbx_seq_one_letter_code
_entity_poly.pdbx_strand_id
1 'polypeptide(L)' 'MSLINEYRATEEAIKELQARLKNLSEDNKLKTELEFEAKLRELMGEYSKSLRDIIALLDPEAKLNK' A
#
# COMPACT_ATOMS: atom_id res chain seq x y z
N MET A 1 33.65 -28.58 5.27
CA MET A 1 32.96 -27.76 4.25
C MET A 1 33.69 -26.43 4.18
N SER A 2 33.93 -25.89 2.99
CA SER A 2 34.73 -24.67 2.79
C SER A 2 33.96 -23.41 3.20
N LEU A 3 34.67 -22.42 3.75
CA LEU A 3 34.18 -21.10 4.19
C LEU A 3 33.30 -20.38 3.13
N ILE A 4 33.56 -20.64 1.85
CA ILE A 4 32.81 -20.10 0.70
C ILE A 4 31.36 -20.62 0.66
N ASN A 5 31.12 -21.87 1.08
CA ASN A 5 29.77 -22.42 1.13
C ASN A 5 28.95 -21.84 2.29
N GLU A 6 29.59 -21.60 3.43
CA GLU A 6 28.97 -20.85 4.54
C GLU A 6 28.64 -19.41 4.12
N TYR A 7 29.55 -18.74 3.41
CA TYR A 7 29.31 -17.38 2.91
C TYR A 7 28.11 -17.33 1.94
N ARG A 8 28.04 -18.26 0.98
CA ARG A 8 26.91 -18.35 0.04
C ARG A 8 25.58 -18.67 0.74
N ALA A 9 25.59 -19.61 1.68
CA ALA A 9 24.40 -19.93 2.47
C ALA A 9 23.92 -18.71 3.28
N THR A 10 24.86 -17.93 3.81
CA THR A 10 24.57 -16.69 4.55
C THR A 10 24.01 -15.60 3.63
N GLU A 11 24.55 -15.43 2.42
CA GLU A 11 24.03 -14.49 1.42
C GLU A 11 22.59 -14.82 1.01
N GLU A 12 22.28 -16.10 0.79
CA GLU A 12 20.93 -16.55 0.44
C GLU A 12 19.94 -16.27 1.57
N ALA A 13 20.33 -16.55 2.82
CA ALA A 13 19.52 -16.25 3.99
C ALA A 13 19.25 -14.74 4.14
N ILE A 14 20.24 -13.88 3.84
CA ILE A 14 20.06 -12.42 3.86
C ILE A 14 19.03 -11.98 2.81
N LYS A 15 19.09 -12.53 1.59
CA LYS A 15 18.11 -12.22 0.54
C LYS A 15 16.69 -12.63 0.93
N GLU A 16 16.54 -13.80 1.54
CA GLU A 16 15.24 -14.28 2.00
C GLU A 16 14.68 -13.39 3.12
N LEU A 17 15.52 -13.00 4.07
CA LEU A 17 15.16 -12.06 5.13
C LEU A 17 14.77 -10.69 4.57
N GLN A 18 15.47 -10.17 3.55
CA GLN A 18 15.11 -8.93 2.87
C GLN A 18 13.76 -9.01 2.14
N ALA A 19 13.48 -10.13 1.46
CA ALA A 19 12.18 -10.35 0.83
C ALA A 19 11.05 -10.40 1.88
N ARG A 20 11.31 -11.03 3.03
CA ARG A 20 10.40 -11.05 4.17
C ARG A 20 10.17 -9.65 4.76
N LEU A 21 11.22 -8.84 4.87
CA LEU A 21 11.17 -7.45 5.31
C LEU A 21 10.36 -6.57 4.34
N LYS A 22 10.46 -6.87 3.04
CA LYS A 22 9.70 -6.19 1.99
C LYS A 22 8.21 -6.54 2.05
N ASN A 23 7.86 -7.80 2.31
CA ASN A 23 6.48 -8.21 2.59
C ASN A 23 5.97 -7.62 3.91
N LEU A 24 6.81 -7.52 4.95
CA LEU A 24 6.44 -6.84 6.19
C LEU A 24 6.22 -5.33 5.97
N SER A 25 6.92 -4.72 5.01
CA SER A 25 6.65 -3.33 4.61
C SER A 25 5.30 -3.17 3.91
N GLU A 26 4.62 -4.25 3.52
CA GLU A 26 3.23 -4.16 3.05
C GLU A 26 2.26 -3.77 4.17
N ASP A 27 2.61 -3.88 5.45
CA ASP A 27 1.87 -3.22 6.54
C ASP A 27 1.85 -1.68 6.37
N ASN A 28 2.85 -1.08 5.70
CA ASN A 28 2.77 0.33 5.33
C ASN A 28 1.69 0.59 4.27
N LYS A 29 1.31 -0.38 3.41
CA LYS A 29 0.15 -0.18 2.51
C LYS A 29 -1.11 0.01 3.32
N LEU A 30 -1.33 -0.83 4.34
CA LEU A 30 -2.52 -0.73 5.19
C LEU A 30 -2.54 0.61 5.96
N LYS A 31 -1.37 1.05 6.43
CA LYS A 31 -1.20 2.37 7.05
C LYS A 31 -1.46 3.52 6.06
N THR A 32 -0.99 3.37 4.82
CA THR A 32 -1.22 4.33 3.73
C THR A 32 -2.69 4.37 3.33
N GLU A 33 -3.38 3.23 3.28
CA GLU A 33 -4.81 3.15 3.00
C GLU A 33 -5.64 3.81 4.11
N LEU A 34 -5.28 3.58 5.38
CA LEU A 34 -5.91 4.26 6.51
C LEU A 34 -5.67 5.77 6.50
N GLU A 35 -4.43 6.21 6.23
CA GLU A 35 -4.12 7.64 6.07
C GLU A 35 -4.85 8.26 4.87
N PHE A 36 -5.00 7.51 3.78
CA PHE A 36 -5.74 7.93 2.60
C PHE A 36 -7.23 8.07 2.91
N GLU A 37 -7.86 7.09 3.57
CA GLU A 37 -9.28 7.18 3.96
C GLU A 37 -9.52 8.35 4.93
N ALA A 38 -8.63 8.52 5.91
CA ALA A 38 -8.74 9.62 6.88
C ALA A 38 -8.64 10.99 6.18
N LYS A 39 -7.62 11.20 5.34
CA LYS A 39 -7.47 12.44 4.57
C LYS A 39 -8.60 12.65 3.58
N LEU A 40 -9.06 11.58 2.92
CA LEU A 40 -10.19 11.65 2.01
C LEU A 40 -11.42 12.15 2.75
N ARG A 41 -11.78 11.51 3.88
CA ARG A 41 -12.93 11.86 4.71
C ARG A 41 -12.85 13.30 5.23
N GLU A 42 -11.69 13.72 5.68
CA GLU A 42 -11.44 15.09 6.14
C GLU A 42 -11.68 16.10 4.99
N LEU A 43 -11.12 15.83 3.81
CA LEU A 43 -11.32 16.63 2.60
C LEU A 43 -12.80 16.62 2.15
N MET A 44 -13.51 15.50 2.29
CA MET A 44 -14.96 15.47 1.99
C MET A 44 -15.74 16.43 2.89
N GLY A 45 -15.38 16.44 4.18
CA GLY A 45 -16.00 17.30 5.19
C GLY A 45 -15.71 18.77 4.94
N GLU A 46 -14.44 19.11 4.68
CA GLU A 46 -13.98 20.49 4.44
C GLU A 46 -14.64 21.10 3.21
N TYR A 47 -14.79 20.32 2.13
CA TYR A 47 -15.40 20.77 0.89
C TYR A 47 -16.92 20.53 0.81
N SER A 48 -17.53 19.95 1.85
CA SER A 48 -18.94 19.49 1.86
C SER A 48 -19.31 18.68 0.60
N LYS A 49 -18.34 17.94 0.06
CA LYS A 49 -18.51 17.13 -1.15
C LYS A 49 -19.02 15.76 -0.75
N SER A 50 -20.09 15.30 -1.40
CA SER A 50 -20.60 13.96 -1.16
C SER A 50 -19.69 12.92 -1.82
N LEU A 51 -19.72 11.68 -1.32
CA LEU A 51 -18.95 10.56 -1.90
C LEU A 51 -19.26 10.40 -3.40
N ARG A 52 -20.50 10.73 -3.79
CA ARG A 52 -20.98 10.80 -5.17
C ARG A 52 -20.27 11.87 -6.02
N ASP A 53 -19.94 13.03 -5.45
CA ASP A 53 -19.23 14.10 -6.17
C ASP A 53 -17.75 13.75 -6.36
N ILE A 54 -17.16 13.07 -5.38
CA ILE A 54 -15.78 12.57 -5.48
C ILE A 54 -15.71 11.43 -6.49
N ILE A 55 -16.65 10.48 -6.45
CA ILE A 55 -16.76 9.44 -7.48
C ILE A 55 -16.98 10.08 -8.85
N ALA A 56 -17.84 11.10 -8.98
CA ALA A 56 -18.03 11.79 -10.25
C ALA A 56 -16.80 12.55 -10.76
N LEU A 57 -15.90 12.96 -9.86
CA LEU A 57 -14.64 13.64 -10.17
C LEU A 57 -13.53 12.65 -10.57
N LEU A 58 -13.44 11.51 -9.86
CA LEU A 58 -12.41 10.49 -10.09
C LEU A 58 -12.79 9.53 -11.22
N ASP A 59 -14.07 9.19 -11.34
CA ASP A 59 -14.62 8.27 -12.32
C ASP A 59 -15.99 8.78 -12.82
N PRO A 60 -16.01 9.68 -13.81
CA PRO A 60 -17.25 10.19 -14.38
C PRO A 60 -18.11 9.10 -15.04
N GLU A 61 -17.55 7.95 -15.40
CA GLU A 61 -18.25 6.80 -15.99
C GLU A 61 -18.86 5.84 -14.94
N ALA A 62 -18.43 5.89 -13.68
CA ALA A 62 -19.05 5.11 -12.59
C ALA A 62 -20.54 5.47 -12.36
N LYS A 63 -20.99 6.64 -12.83
CA LYS A 63 -22.41 7.01 -12.86
C LYS A 63 -23.23 6.22 -13.90
N LEU A 64 -22.59 5.62 -14.90
CA LEU A 64 -23.26 5.02 -16.06
C LEU A 64 -23.72 3.57 -15.81
N ASN A 65 -23.35 2.96 -14.68
CA ASN A 65 -23.71 1.57 -14.38
C ASN A 65 -24.77 1.53 -13.27
N LYS A 66 -26.01 1.89 -13.60
CA LYS A 66 -27.18 1.68 -12.74
C LYS A 66 -28.42 1.35 -13.55
#